data_AF-A0A0P0WGF9-F1
#
_entry.id   AF-A0A0P0WGF9-F1
#
_cell.length_a   1.000
_cell.length_b   1.000
_cell.length_c   1.000
_cell.angle_alpha   90.00
_cell.angle_beta   90.00
_cell.angle_gamma   90.00
#
_symmetry.space_group_name_H-M   'P 1'
#
loop_
_entity.id
_entity.type
_entity.pdbx_description
1 polymer ?
#
loop_
_entity_poly.entity_id
_entity_poly.type
_entity_poly.pdbx_seq_one_letter_code
_entity_poly.pdbx_strand_id
1 'polypeptide(L)'
;EILEGVTDIDLVINLKLREEALLAKCLGRRMCSQCGGNFNVASIDMEGENGGPRMYMPPLLPPPQCESKLITRPDDTEEVVKERLRVYHDLCEPVEDFYRARGKLLEFNLPGGIPESWPKLLQALNLDPGNERSAAA
;
A
#
# COMPACT_ATOMS: atom_id res chain seq x y z
N GLU A 1 6.32 -21.10 6.74
CA GLU A 1 6.67 -22.55 6.76
C GLU A 1 5.91 -23.36 5.72
N ILE A 2 4.57 -23.36 5.68
CA ILE A 2 3.80 -24.18 4.71
C ILE A 2 4.14 -23.85 3.25
N LEU A 3 4.31 -22.57 2.89
CA LEU A 3 4.60 -22.18 1.50
C LEU A 3 5.96 -22.68 1.00
N GLU A 4 7.01 -22.67 1.84
CA GLU A 4 8.34 -23.21 1.48
C GLU A 4 8.31 -24.75 1.33
N GLY A 5 7.34 -25.43 1.96
CA GLY A 5 7.11 -26.86 1.75
C GLY A 5 6.42 -27.19 0.42
N VAL A 6 5.89 -26.19 -0.28
CA VAL A 6 5.17 -26.35 -1.56
C VAL A 6 5.99 -25.83 -2.74
N THR A 7 6.68 -24.71 -2.58
CA THR A 7 7.50 -24.07 -3.62
C THR A 7 8.65 -23.32 -2.99
N ASP A 8 9.73 -23.14 -3.74
CA ASP A 8 10.74 -22.15 -3.34
C ASP A 8 10.15 -20.74 -3.52
N ILE A 9 10.49 -19.87 -2.59
CA ILE A 9 10.09 -18.46 -2.58
C ILE A 9 11.35 -17.65 -2.79
N ASP A 10 11.51 -17.04 -3.97
CA ASP A 10 12.71 -16.26 -4.29
C ASP A 10 12.72 -14.89 -3.61
N LEU A 11 11.55 -14.27 -3.49
CA LEU A 11 11.41 -12.90 -3.03
C LEU A 11 10.06 -12.66 -2.35
N VAL A 12 10.10 -11.94 -1.23
CA VAL A 12 8.94 -11.37 -0.54
C VAL A 12 9.09 -9.86 -0.51
N ILE A 13 8.10 -9.13 -1.02
CA ILE A 13 8.11 -7.67 -1.03
C ILE A 13 7.17 -7.17 0.06
N ASN A 14 7.70 -6.40 1.00
CA ASN A 14 6.91 -5.70 2.01
C ASN A 14 6.77 -4.23 1.65
N LEU A 15 5.56 -3.83 1.28
CA LEU A 15 5.21 -2.46 0.91
C LEU A 15 4.90 -1.66 2.17
N LYS A 16 5.87 -0.85 2.61
CA LYS A 16 5.76 -0.04 3.82
C LYS A 16 5.31 1.38 3.47
N LEU A 17 4.34 1.86 4.23
CA LEU A 17 3.86 3.24 4.17
C LEU A 17 3.73 3.75 5.60
N ARG A 18 3.99 5.04 5.82
CA ARG A 18 3.87 5.62 7.15
C ARG A 18 2.46 5.49 7.70
N GLU A 19 2.36 5.27 9.01
CA GLU A 19 1.09 5.01 9.69
C GLU A 19 0.10 6.17 9.51
N GLU A 20 0.56 7.42 9.56
CA GLU A 20 -0.33 8.58 9.39
C GLU A 20 -0.94 8.62 7.99
N ALA A 21 -0.17 8.20 6.97
CA ALA A 21 -0.66 8.10 5.60
C ALA A 21 -1.71 6.98 5.47
N LEU A 22 -1.46 5.81 6.07
CA LEU A 22 -2.37 4.68 6.08
C LEU A 22 -3.69 5.04 6.78
N LEU A 23 -3.60 5.70 7.94
CA LEU A 23 -4.75 6.16 8.70
C LEU A 23 -5.59 7.15 7.87
N ALA A 24 -4.96 8.19 7.33
CA ALA A 24 -5.63 9.18 6.50
C ALA A 24 -6.27 8.55 5.26
N LYS A 25 -5.61 7.59 4.58
CA LYS A 25 -6.17 6.88 3.43
C LYS A 25 -7.34 5.98 3.82
N CYS A 26 -7.31 5.29 4.97
CA CYS A 26 -8.45 4.49 5.43
C CYS A 26 -9.67 5.37 5.73
N LEU A 27 -9.49 6.46 6.49
CA LEU A 27 -10.57 7.40 6.82
C LEU A 27 -11.09 8.17 5.59
N GLY A 28 -10.22 8.38 4.60
CA GLY A 28 -10.54 9.01 3.33
C GLY A 28 -11.26 8.10 2.32
N ARG A 29 -11.42 6.81 2.61
CA ARG A 29 -12.03 5.85 1.68
C ARG A 29 -13.50 6.17 1.44
N ARG A 30 -13.92 6.13 0.18
CA ARG A 30 -15.31 6.30 -0.26
C ARG A 30 -15.67 5.20 -1.23
N MET A 31 -16.92 4.76 -1.19
CA MET A 31 -17.49 3.82 -2.15
C MET A 31 -18.70 4.46 -2.80
N CYS A 32 -18.88 4.33 -4.10
CA CYS A 32 -20.11 4.75 -4.76
C CYS A 32 -21.20 3.68 -4.56
N SER A 33 -22.32 4.05 -3.95
CA SER A 33 -23.44 3.13 -3.68
C SER A 33 -24.17 2.62 -4.93
N GLN A 34 -23.88 3.18 -6.11
CA GLN A 34 -24.52 2.76 -7.37
C GLN A 34 -23.61 1.92 -8.28
N CYS A 35 -22.35 2.31 -8.46
CA CYS A 35 -21.43 1.57 -9.35
C CYS A 35 -20.46 0.65 -8.61
N GLY A 36 -20.37 0.74 -7.28
CA GLY A 36 -19.41 -0.03 -6.46
C GLY A 36 -17.96 0.45 -6.56
N GLY A 37 -17.68 1.54 -7.29
CA GLY A 37 -16.33 2.09 -7.43
C GLY A 37 -15.74 2.58 -6.10
N ASN A 38 -14.44 2.36 -5.92
CA ASN A 38 -13.69 2.81 -4.75
C ASN A 38 -12.91 4.08 -5.07
N PHE A 39 -13.03 5.05 -4.18
CA PHE A 39 -12.43 6.37 -4.28
C PHE A 39 -11.76 6.72 -2.95
N ASN A 40 -10.93 7.76 -2.96
CA ASN A 40 -10.26 8.22 -1.76
C ASN A 40 -10.14 9.74 -1.77
N VAL A 41 -10.77 10.41 -0.81
CA VAL A 41 -10.74 11.87 -0.71
C VAL A 41 -9.51 12.40 0.04
N ALA A 42 -8.71 11.54 0.66
CA ALA A 42 -7.52 11.97 1.39
C ALA A 42 -6.39 12.35 0.43
N SER A 43 -5.95 13.60 0.54
CA SER A 43 -4.70 14.10 -0.03
C SER A 43 -3.59 13.93 1.00
N ILE A 44 -2.57 13.14 0.66
CA ILE A 44 -1.40 12.96 1.53
C ILE A 44 -0.33 13.92 1.06
N ASP A 45 0.13 14.76 1.96
CA ASP A 45 1.15 15.73 1.68
C ASP A 45 1.98 15.99 2.94
N MET A 46 3.10 15.29 3.06
CA MET A 46 3.85 15.23 4.30
C MET A 46 5.35 15.37 4.03
N GLU A 47 6.04 16.11 4.90
CA GLU A 47 7.50 16.18 4.85
C GLU A 47 8.09 14.78 5.11
N GLY A 48 9.27 14.53 4.53
CA GLY A 48 9.98 13.29 4.76
C GLY A 48 10.54 13.20 6.17
N GLU A 49 10.61 11.99 6.71
CA GLU A 49 11.20 11.76 8.03
C GLU A 49 12.72 11.99 7.98
N ASN A 50 13.27 12.60 9.02
CA ASN A 50 14.72 12.83 9.17
C ASN A 50 15.37 13.57 7.98
N GLY A 51 14.66 14.54 7.38
CA GLY A 51 15.15 15.28 6.20
C GLY A 51 15.03 14.49 4.89
N GLY A 52 14.30 13.36 4.90
CA GLY A 52 13.99 12.57 3.73
C GLY A 52 13.08 13.30 2.73
N PRO A 53 12.82 12.69 1.56
CA PRO A 53 11.98 13.29 0.54
C PRO A 53 10.53 13.44 1.03
N ARG A 54 9.90 14.55 0.64
CA ARG A 54 8.47 14.78 0.83
C ARG A 54 7.65 13.63 0.20
N MET A 55 6.63 13.18 0.91
CA MET A 55 5.67 12.20 0.43
C MET A 55 4.40 12.91 -0.04
N TYR A 56 4.06 12.75 -1.31
CA TYR A 56 2.82 13.25 -1.89
C TYR A 56 2.01 12.10 -2.49
N MET A 57 0.72 12.01 -2.13
CA MET A 57 -0.22 11.08 -2.76
C MET A 57 -1.55 11.81 -3.01
N PRO A 58 -1.89 12.12 -4.27
CA PRO A 58 -3.12 12.84 -4.57
C PRO A 58 -4.36 12.01 -4.16
N PRO A 59 -5.52 12.67 -3.98
CA PRO A 59 -6.77 11.97 -3.81
C PRO A 59 -7.17 11.25 -5.10
N LEU A 60 -7.91 10.16 -4.97
CA LEU A 60 -8.58 9.48 -6.06
C LEU A 60 -10.06 9.89 -6.04
N LEU A 61 -10.35 11.02 -6.67
CA LEU A 61 -11.69 11.61 -6.64
C LEU A 61 -12.68 10.83 -7.53
N PRO A 62 -13.97 10.80 -7.15
CA PRO A 62 -15.00 10.21 -8.00
C PRO A 62 -15.25 11.06 -9.26
N PRO A 63 -15.79 10.46 -10.33
CA PRO A 63 -16.35 11.23 -11.44
C PRO A 63 -17.67 11.91 -11.01
N PRO A 64 -18.13 12.96 -11.72
CA PRO A 64 -19.30 13.77 -11.31
C PRO A 64 -20.56 12.95 -11.02
N GLN A 65 -20.83 11.92 -11.81
CA GLN A 65 -22.00 11.05 -11.62
C GLN A 65 -21.98 10.22 -10.33
N CYS A 66 -20.85 10.14 -9.62
CA CYS A 66 -20.66 9.38 -8.38
C CYS A 66 -20.59 10.27 -7.13
N GLU A 67 -20.35 11.58 -7.26
CA GLU A 67 -20.08 12.49 -6.13
C GLU A 67 -21.16 12.46 -5.05
N SER A 68 -22.43 12.56 -5.45
CA SER A 68 -23.59 12.56 -4.52
C SER A 68 -23.95 11.19 -3.97
N LYS A 69 -23.26 10.13 -4.40
CA LYS A 69 -23.54 8.72 -4.07
C LYS A 69 -22.44 8.09 -3.24
N LEU A 70 -21.46 8.88 -2.82
CA LEU A 70 -20.36 8.40 -2.02
C LEU A 70 -20.82 8.10 -0.59
N ILE A 71 -20.51 6.89 -0.15
CA ILE A 71 -20.71 6.41 1.21
C ILE A 71 -19.36 6.01 1.80
N THR A 72 -19.25 6.07 3.13
CA THR A 72 -18.14 5.50 3.90
C THR A 72 -18.51 4.10 4.35
N ARG A 73 -17.49 3.27 4.67
CA ARG A 73 -17.76 2.02 5.36
C ARG A 73 -17.97 2.28 6.85
N PRO A 74 -18.79 1.47 7.53
CA PRO A 74 -19.02 1.62 8.96
C PRO A 74 -17.76 1.37 9.81
N ASP A 75 -16.76 0.63 9.28
CA ASP A 75 -15.51 0.32 9.97
C ASP A 75 -14.37 1.34 9.70
N ASP A 76 -14.64 2.43 8.96
CA ASP A 76 -13.68 3.51 8.70
C ASP A 76 -13.67 4.55 9.84
N THR A 77 -13.45 4.10 11.07
CA THR A 77 -13.18 4.98 12.23
C THR A 77 -11.72 4.91 12.64
N GLU A 78 -11.24 5.94 13.32
CA GLU A 78 -9.83 6.02 13.71
C GLU A 78 -9.43 4.86 14.64
N GLU A 79 -10.30 4.53 15.60
CA GLU A 79 -10.09 3.46 16.57
C GLU A 79 -10.02 2.09 15.88
N VAL A 80 -10.95 1.83 14.96
CA VAL A 80 -10.99 0.56 14.22
C VAL A 80 -9.80 0.43 13.28
N VAL A 81 -9.40 1.51 12.61
CA VAL A 81 -8.23 1.49 11.72
C VAL A 81 -6.94 1.27 12.51
N LYS A 82 -6.74 1.96 13.63
CA LYS A 82 -5.58 1.77 14.50
C LYS A 82 -5.48 0.33 15.03
N GLU A 83 -6.60 -0.22 15.49
CA GLU A 83 -6.62 -1.61 15.98
C GLU A 83 -6.29 -2.60 14.84
N ARG A 84 -6.80 -2.37 13.64
CA ARG A 84 -6.45 -3.20 12.48
C ARG A 84 -4.97 -3.12 12.12
N LEU A 85 -4.36 -1.94 12.21
CA LEU A 85 -2.92 -1.77 11.96
C LEU A 85 -2.08 -2.48 13.02
N ARG A 86 -2.48 -2.40 14.30
CA ARG A 86 -1.85 -3.14 15.40
C ARG A 86 -1.92 -4.65 15.17
N VAL A 87 -3.13 -5.18 14.89
CA VAL A 87 -3.31 -6.62 14.62
C VAL A 87 -2.55 -7.06 13.37
N TYR A 88 -2.52 -6.25 12.32
CA TYR A 88 -1.71 -6.52 11.13
C TYR A 88 -0.22 -6.63 11.50
N HIS A 89 0.31 -5.68 12.26
CA HIS A 89 1.69 -5.71 12.72
C HIS A 89 2.00 -6.98 13.52
N ASP A 90 1.19 -7.28 14.55
CA ASP A 90 1.38 -8.46 15.41
C ASP A 90 1.38 -9.78 14.61
N LEU A 91 0.57 -9.88 13.56
CA LEU A 91 0.46 -11.08 12.73
C LEU A 91 1.53 -11.14 11.64
N CYS A 92 1.94 -10.00 11.09
CA CYS A 92 2.90 -9.92 10.00
C CYS A 92 4.35 -9.95 10.48
N GLU A 93 4.67 -9.40 11.65
CA GLU A 93 6.04 -9.35 12.19
C GLU A 93 6.72 -10.74 12.21
N PRO A 94 6.09 -11.83 12.69
CA PRO A 94 6.70 -13.16 12.62
C PRO A 94 6.95 -13.66 11.20
N VAL A 95 6.10 -13.28 10.24
CA VAL A 95 6.23 -13.65 8.82
C VAL A 95 7.36 -12.85 8.17
N GLU A 96 7.44 -11.56 8.47
CA GLU A 96 8.54 -10.70 8.04
C GLU A 96 9.88 -11.23 8.57
N ASP A 97 9.97 -11.53 9.86
CA ASP A 97 11.18 -12.09 10.48
C ASP A 97 11.59 -13.40 9.85
N PHE A 98 10.63 -14.28 9.55
CA PHE A 98 10.89 -15.56 8.90
C PHE A 98 11.61 -15.41 7.56
N TYR A 99 11.16 -14.48 6.70
CA TYR A 99 11.76 -14.24 5.38
C TYR A 99 12.99 -13.31 5.44
N ARG A 100 13.04 -12.38 6.41
CA ARG A 100 14.18 -11.52 6.69
C ARG A 100 15.40 -12.33 7.10
N ALA A 101 15.23 -13.29 8.01
CA ALA A 101 16.30 -14.19 8.44
C ALA A 101 16.86 -15.08 7.31
N ARG A 102 16.08 -15.27 6.24
CA ARG A 102 16.47 -16.02 5.03
C ARG A 102 17.05 -15.15 3.92
N GLY A 103 17.12 -13.84 4.12
CA GLY A 103 17.56 -12.89 3.09
C GLY A 103 16.60 -12.75 1.90
N LYS A 104 15.34 -13.17 2.06
CA LYS A 104 14.32 -13.18 1.00
C LYS A 104 13.37 -11.98 1.07
N LEU A 105 13.46 -11.15 2.10
CA LEU A 105 12.56 -10.01 2.31
C LEU A 105 13.17 -8.72 1.74
N LEU A 106 12.45 -8.10 0.80
CA LEU A 106 12.67 -6.74 0.34
C LEU A 106 11.68 -5.79 1.01
N GLU A 107 12.18 -4.91 1.88
CA GLU A 107 11.39 -3.82 2.45
C GLU A 107 11.39 -2.62 1.50
N PHE A 108 10.22 -2.26 1.00
CA PHE A 108 10.06 -1.15 0.07
C PHE A 108 9.19 -0.06 0.71
N ASN A 109 9.83 1.03 1.13
CA ASN A 109 9.14 2.22 1.63
C ASN A 109 8.59 3.02 0.44
N LEU A 110 7.27 3.18 0.38
CA LEU A 110 6.62 3.95 -0.67
C LEU A 110 7.03 5.42 -0.56
N PRO A 111 7.62 6.02 -1.61
CA PRO A 111 7.99 7.44 -1.61
C PRO A 111 6.81 8.40 -1.78
N GLY A 112 5.65 7.90 -2.22
CA GLY A 112 4.53 8.73 -2.64
C GLY A 112 3.43 7.93 -3.34
N GLY A 113 2.68 8.57 -4.22
CA GLY A 113 1.64 7.95 -5.02
C GLY A 113 2.18 6.89 -5.99
N ILE A 114 1.30 6.33 -6.80
CA ILE A 114 1.68 5.37 -7.85
C ILE A 114 2.74 5.96 -8.81
N PRO A 115 2.63 7.22 -9.30
CA PRO A 115 3.62 7.78 -10.23
C PRO A 115 5.04 7.81 -9.65
N GLU A 116 5.17 8.05 -8.35
CA GLU A 116 6.46 8.12 -7.66
C GLU A 116 6.95 6.73 -7.20
N SER A 117 6.02 5.86 -6.78
CA SER A 117 6.35 4.55 -6.20
C SER A 117 6.63 3.49 -7.25
N TRP A 118 5.85 3.45 -8.33
CA TRP A 118 5.93 2.38 -9.33
C TRP A 118 7.30 2.30 -10.03
N PRO A 119 7.88 3.41 -10.55
CA PRO A 119 9.19 3.33 -11.20
C PRO A 119 10.30 2.90 -10.23
N LYS A 120 10.23 3.32 -8.96
CA LYS A 120 11.21 2.94 -7.94
C LYS A 120 11.07 1.49 -7.52
N LEU A 121 9.85 0.96 -7.47
CA LEU A 121 9.62 -0.45 -7.19
C LEU A 121 10.19 -1.31 -8.32
N LEU A 122 9.90 -0.97 -9.59
CA LEU A 122 10.48 -1.68 -10.74
C LEU A 122 12.01 -1.63 -10.72
N GLN A 123 12.60 -0.47 -10.41
CA GLN A 123 14.04 -0.33 -10.24
C GLN A 123 14.58 -1.24 -9.11
N ALA A 124 13.91 -1.29 -7.96
CA ALA A 124 14.29 -2.16 -6.85
C ALA A 124 14.21 -3.66 -7.20
N LEU A 125 13.34 -4.01 -8.16
CA LEU A 125 13.18 -5.36 -8.68
C LEU A 125 14.06 -5.64 -9.91
N ASN A 126 14.89 -4.69 -10.34
CA ASN A 126 15.65 -4.75 -11.60
C ASN A 126 14.77 -5.07 -12.82
N LEU A 127 13.52 -4.58 -12.82
CA LEU A 127 12.58 -4.72 -13.93
C LEU A 127 12.59 -3.45 -14.79
N ASP A 128 12.61 -3.63 -16.10
CA ASP A 128 12.61 -2.53 -17.06
C ASP A 128 11.16 -2.01 -17.25
N PRO A 129 10.87 -0.72 -16.98
CA PRO A 129 9.51 -0.17 -17.12
C PRO A 129 8.95 -0.24 -18.55
N GLY A 130 9.83 -0.41 -19.55
CA GLY A 130 9.45 -0.51 -20.97
C GLY A 130 9.18 -1.92 -21.47
N ASN A 131 9.34 -2.96 -20.65
CA ASN A 131 9.21 -4.34 -21.11
C ASN A 131 7.86 -4.97 -20.71
N GLU A 132 6.81 -4.68 -21.48
CA GLU A 132 5.50 -5.37 -21.36
C GLU A 132 5.56 -6.87 -21.78
N ARG A 133 6.74 -7.44 -22.01
CA ARG A 133 6.91 -8.84 -22.43
C ARG A 133 8.07 -9.52 -21.71
N SER A 134 7.93 -9.81 -20.41
CA SER A 134 8.69 -10.89 -19.77
C SER A 134 8.19 -11.25 -18.35
N ALA A 135 6.88 -11.38 -18.18
CA ALA A 135 6.33 -12.01 -16.98
C ALA A 135 5.36 -13.14 -17.36
N ALA A 136 5.86 -14.08 -18.15
CA ALA A 136 5.28 -15.40 -18.35
C ALA A 136 6.35 -16.32 -18.97
N ALA A 137 7.14 -16.98 -18.12
CA ALA A 137 7.78 -18.27 -18.37
C ALA A 137 8.31 -18.82 -17.05
#